data_AF-H1CXR3-F1
#
_entry.id   AF-H1CXR3-F1
#
_cell.length_a   1.000
_cell.length_b   1.000
_cell.length_c   1.000
_cell.angle_alpha   90.00
_cell.angle_beta   90.00
_cell.angle_gamma   90.00
#
_symmetry.space_group_name_H-M   'P 1'
#
loop_
_entity.id
_entity.type
_entity.pdbx_description
1 polymer ?
#
loop_
_entity_poly.entity_id
_entity_poly.type
_entity_poly.pdbx_seq_one_letter_code
_entity_poly.pdbx_strand_id
1 'polypeptide(L)'
;MGMNNGYTRNPFVRKQSLAQSTHKPYMEGHHIIHFAVRQSFNHSLDVYANLICLCPICHRKIHLGLKEERKDMLKEIYEQREERFEKSGLALTENEFVELG
;
A
#
# COMPACT_ATOMS: atom_id res chain seq x y z
N MET A 1 29.32 27.82 -7.02
CA MET A 1 29.36 26.79 -5.96
C MET A 1 28.48 25.64 -6.40
N GLY A 2 29.08 24.59 -6.99
CA GLY A 2 28.34 23.42 -7.47
C GLY A 2 27.89 22.57 -6.29
N MET A 3 26.60 22.29 -6.20
CA MET A 3 26.06 21.35 -5.21
C MET A 3 26.49 19.94 -5.59
N ASN A 4 27.34 19.33 -4.74
CA ASN A 4 27.70 17.92 -4.81
C ASN A 4 26.47 17.05 -4.52
N ASN A 5 25.73 16.65 -5.55
CA ASN A 5 24.72 15.59 -5.43
C ASN A 5 25.42 14.22 -5.43
N GLY A 6 26.11 13.94 -4.32
CA GLY A 6 26.63 12.62 -4.00
C GLY A 6 25.53 11.67 -3.55
N TYR A 7 24.53 11.39 -4.40
CA TYR A 7 23.72 10.20 -4.22
C TYR A 7 24.57 9.02 -4.68
N THR A 8 25.13 8.29 -3.71
CA THR A 8 25.74 6.99 -3.98
C THR A 8 24.71 6.13 -4.72
N ARG A 9 25.04 5.71 -5.94
CA ARG A 9 24.21 4.77 -6.70
C ARG A 9 24.15 3.46 -5.91
N ASN A 10 23.12 3.30 -5.09
CA ASN A 10 22.88 2.04 -4.39
C ASN A 10 22.48 0.99 -5.44
N PRO A 11 23.31 -0.05 -5.67
CA PRO A 11 23.08 -1.05 -6.72
C PRO A 11 21.90 -1.99 -6.44
N PHE A 12 21.27 -1.86 -5.26
CA PHE A 12 20.11 -2.64 -4.84
C PHE A 12 18.78 -1.90 -5.02
N VAL A 13 18.81 -0.64 -5.47
CA VAL A 13 17.60 0.12 -5.79
C VAL A 13 16.81 -0.62 -6.88
N ARG A 14 15.53 -0.91 -6.60
CA ARG A 14 14.57 -1.66 -7.46
C ARG A 14 14.82 -3.15 -7.64
N LYS A 15 15.67 -3.80 -6.81
CA LYS A 15 15.73 -5.27 -6.79
C LYS A 15 14.65 -5.84 -5.89
N GLN A 16 13.78 -6.68 -6.44
CA GLN A 16 12.83 -7.48 -5.66
C GLN A 16 13.55 -8.73 -5.14
N SER A 17 13.40 -9.02 -3.86
CA SER A 17 13.93 -10.23 -3.23
C SER A 17 13.03 -11.44 -3.47
N LEU A 18 13.59 -12.65 -3.35
CA LEU A 18 12.85 -13.90 -3.36
C LEU A 18 12.72 -14.45 -1.93
N ALA A 19 11.60 -15.10 -1.62
CA ALA A 19 11.42 -15.82 -0.36
C ALA A 19 12.16 -17.17 -0.41
N GLN A 20 12.99 -17.47 0.58
CA GLN A 20 13.81 -18.70 0.61
C GLN A 20 12.99 -19.99 0.51
N SER A 21 11.82 -20.02 1.16
CA SER A 21 10.97 -21.21 1.24
C SER A 21 10.32 -21.57 -0.10
N THR A 22 10.08 -20.60 -0.98
CA THR A 22 9.30 -20.79 -2.21
C THR A 22 10.05 -20.39 -3.48
N HIS A 23 11.17 -19.67 -3.35
CA HIS A 23 11.89 -19.02 -4.45
C HIS A 23 11.01 -18.12 -5.33
N LYS A 24 9.86 -17.66 -4.81
CA LYS A 24 8.97 -16.69 -5.44
C LYS A 24 9.28 -15.27 -4.93
N PRO A 25 8.82 -14.21 -5.62
CA PRO A 25 8.98 -12.85 -5.13
C PRO A 25 8.50 -12.73 -3.67
N TYR A 26 9.35 -12.17 -2.82
CA TYR A 26 9.01 -11.90 -1.44
C TYR A 26 8.00 -10.75 -1.39
N MET A 27 6.93 -10.95 -0.64
CA MET A 27 5.81 -10.03 -0.53
C MET A 27 5.35 -9.94 0.93
N GLU A 28 4.72 -8.82 1.26
CA GLU A 28 4.22 -8.48 2.58
C GLU A 28 2.71 -8.20 2.48
N GLY A 29 1.94 -8.74 3.41
CA GLY A 29 0.52 -8.43 3.55
C GLY A 29 0.34 -7.06 4.21
N HIS A 30 -0.56 -6.25 3.67
CA HIS A 30 -0.85 -4.90 4.15
C HIS A 30 -2.36 -4.67 4.20
N HIS A 31 -2.88 -4.31 5.39
CA HIS A 31 -4.25 -3.81 5.50
C HIS A 31 -4.25 -2.36 5.05
N ILE A 32 -5.02 -2.04 4.01
CA ILE A 32 -5.00 -0.72 3.37
C ILE A 32 -5.61 0.30 4.32
N ILE A 33 -6.85 0.08 4.75
CA ILE A 33 -7.49 0.88 5.79
C ILE A 33 -6.92 0.43 7.13
N HIS A 34 -6.27 1.37 7.81
CA HIS A 34 -5.64 1.13 9.10
C HIS A 34 -6.66 0.66 10.16
N PHE A 35 -6.26 -0.33 10.96
CA PHE A 35 -7.12 -0.88 12.01
C PHE A 35 -7.48 0.14 13.10
N ALA A 36 -6.73 1.23 13.22
CA ALA A 36 -6.99 2.30 14.18
C ALA A 36 -8.38 2.96 13.97
N VAL A 37 -8.88 3.00 12.73
CA VAL A 37 -10.20 3.56 12.41
C VAL A 37 -11.33 2.53 12.44
N ARG A 38 -11.06 1.28 12.86
CA ARG A 38 -12.03 0.17 12.85
C ARG A 38 -13.33 0.49 13.57
N GLN A 39 -13.29 1.29 14.64
CA GLN A 39 -14.49 1.67 15.39
C GLN A 39 -15.48 2.52 14.59
N SER A 40 -15.03 3.16 13.52
CA SER A 40 -15.86 3.94 12.60
C SER A 40 -16.61 3.08 11.58
N PHE A 41 -16.38 1.76 11.55
CA PHE A 41 -16.98 0.84 10.59
C PHE A 41 -17.92 -0.15 11.27
N ASN A 42 -19.10 -0.34 10.66
CA ASN A 42 -20.08 -1.35 11.09
C ASN A 42 -19.66 -2.77 10.69
N HIS A 43 -18.76 -2.90 9.71
CA HIS A 43 -18.22 -4.17 9.22
C HIS A 43 -16.75 -4.33 9.61
N SER A 44 -16.27 -5.59 9.69
CA SER A 44 -14.88 -5.88 10.03
C SER A 44 -13.93 -5.34 8.95
N LEU A 45 -12.87 -4.64 9.37
CA LEU A 45 -11.76 -4.26 8.48
C LEU A 45 -10.77 -5.42 8.22
N ASP A 46 -10.87 -6.51 8.98
CA ASP A 46 -10.10 -7.73 8.77
C ASP A 46 -10.82 -8.61 7.74
N VAL A 47 -10.77 -8.18 6.48
CA VAL A 47 -11.38 -8.84 5.32
C VAL A 47 -10.43 -8.80 4.14
N TYR A 48 -10.51 -9.80 3.24
CA TYR A 48 -9.65 -9.87 2.05
C TYR A 48 -9.76 -8.65 1.13
N ALA A 49 -10.91 -7.95 1.12
CA ALA A 49 -11.07 -6.71 0.37
C ALA A 49 -10.07 -5.63 0.84
N ASN A 50 -9.85 -5.54 2.15
CA ASN A 50 -8.95 -4.59 2.80
C ASN A 50 -7.49 -5.06 2.89
N LEU A 51 -7.18 -6.31 2.49
CA LEU A 51 -5.83 -6.87 2.52
C LEU A 51 -5.20 -6.92 1.12
N ILE A 52 -4.02 -6.31 0.96
CA ILE A 52 -3.23 -6.34 -0.28
C ILE A 52 -1.85 -6.93 -0.07
N CYS A 53 -1.33 -7.57 -1.12
CA CYS A 53 0.00 -8.17 -1.16
C CYS A 53 0.95 -7.19 -1.88
N LEU A 54 1.95 -6.66 -1.18
CA LEU A 54 2.87 -5.65 -1.70
C LEU A 54 4.31 -6.14 -1.61
N CYS A 55 5.17 -5.72 -2.54
CA CYS A 55 6.60 -5.90 -2.32
C CYS A 55 7.08 -4.96 -1.20
N PRO A 56 8.23 -5.23 -0.54
CA PRO A 56 8.70 -4.41 0.59
C PRO A 56 8.92 -2.93 0.23
N ILE A 57 9.25 -2.64 -1.03
CA ILE A 57 9.44 -1.27 -1.50
C ILE A 57 8.09 -0.56 -1.59
N CYS A 58 7.08 -1.18 -2.20
CA CYS A 58 5.74 -0.61 -2.29
C CYS A 58 5.08 -0.49 -0.90
N HIS A 59 5.24 -1.50 -0.05
CA HIS A 59 4.71 -1.44 1.32
C HIS A 59 5.32 -0.26 2.09
N ARG A 60 6.64 -0.06 2.01
CA ARG A 60 7.30 1.13 2.59
C ARG A 60 6.89 2.42 1.91
N LYS A 61 6.62 2.43 0.60
CA LYS A 61 6.16 3.62 -0.13
C LYS A 61 4.81 4.11 0.40
N ILE A 62 3.88 3.20 0.73
CA ILE A 62 2.61 3.58 1.36
C ILE A 62 2.86 4.25 2.73
N HIS A 63 3.75 3.70 3.56
CA HIS A 63 3.97 4.26 4.90
C HIS A 63 4.85 5.52 4.92
N LEU A 64 5.88 5.56 4.08
CA LEU A 64 7.01 6.50 4.19
C LEU A 64 7.29 7.30 2.91
N GLY A 65 6.58 7.01 1.82
CA GLY A 65 6.75 7.69 0.54
C GLY A 65 6.30 9.14 0.58
N LEU A 66 6.59 9.87 -0.50
CA LEU A 66 6.09 11.23 -0.67
C LEU A 66 4.55 11.20 -0.69
N LYS A 67 3.92 12.26 -0.16
CA LYS A 67 2.45 12.33 -0.04
C LYS A 67 1.76 12.11 -1.39
N GLU A 68 2.24 12.73 -2.46
CA GLU A 68 1.64 12.59 -3.80
C GLU A 68 1.88 11.19 -4.37
N GLU A 69 3.06 10.63 -4.19
CA GLU A 69 3.36 9.24 -4.59
C GLU A 69 2.50 8.20 -3.87
N ARG A 70 2.14 8.46 -2.60
CA ARG A 70 1.23 7.62 -1.83
C ARG A 70 -0.20 7.74 -2.33
N LYS A 71 -0.67 8.96 -2.57
CA LYS A 71 -2.00 9.20 -3.13
C LYS A 71 -2.18 8.50 -4.46
N ASP A 72 -1.23 8.62 -5.38
CA ASP A 72 -1.30 7.97 -6.69
C ASP A 72 -1.44 6.44 -6.53
N MET A 73 -0.64 5.84 -5.64
CA MET A 73 -0.73 4.41 -5.35
C MET A 73 -2.06 4.02 -4.71
N LEU A 74 -2.60 4.81 -3.78
CA LEU A 74 -3.90 4.53 -3.15
C LEU A 74 -5.05 4.63 -4.14
N LYS A 75 -5.02 5.59 -5.07
CA LYS A 75 -6.01 5.71 -6.15
C LYS A 75 -6.00 4.49 -7.06
N GLU A 76 -4.82 4.07 -7.52
CA GLU A 76 -4.69 2.85 -8.32
C GLU A 76 -5.21 1.60 -7.59
N ILE A 77 -5.00 1.52 -6.26
CA ILE A 77 -5.52 0.41 -5.45
C ILE A 77 -7.04 0.49 -5.32
N TYR A 78 -7.60 1.70 -5.12
CA TYR A 78 -9.03 1.92 -5.00
C TYR A 78 -9.76 1.51 -6.29
N GLU A 79 -9.30 1.98 -7.44
CA GLU A 79 -9.86 1.63 -8.76
C GLU A 79 -9.91 0.11 -8.97
N GLN A 80 -8.92 -0.64 -8.46
CA GLN A 80 -8.86 -2.10 -8.58
C GLN A 80 -9.74 -2.84 -7.56
N ARG A 81 -10.21 -2.17 -6.50
CA ARG A 81 -10.81 -2.83 -5.33
C ARG A 81 -12.15 -2.29 -4.91
N GLU A 82 -12.62 -1.17 -5.44
CA GLU A 82 -13.87 -0.51 -5.03
C GLU A 82 -15.04 -1.49 -4.97
N GLU A 83 -15.22 -2.33 -5.99
CA GLU A 83 -16.29 -3.32 -6.07
C GLU A 83 -16.20 -4.37 -4.94
N ARG A 84 -14.97 -4.76 -4.54
CA ARG A 84 -14.75 -5.72 -3.45
C ARG A 84 -15.03 -5.10 -2.09
N PHE A 85 -14.68 -3.83 -1.92
CA PHE A 85 -14.99 -3.06 -0.72
C PHE A 85 -16.50 -2.92 -0.55
N GLU A 86 -17.23 -2.53 -1.60
CA GLU A 86 -18.68 -2.43 -1.58
C GLU A 86 -19.34 -3.78 -1.22
N LYS A 87 -18.94 -4.87 -1.87
CA LYS A 87 -19.43 -6.23 -1.57
C LYS A 87 -19.14 -6.70 -0.14
N SER A 88 -18.14 -6.12 0.53
CA SER A 88 -17.77 -6.44 1.90
C SER A 88 -18.43 -5.52 2.94
N GLY A 89 -19.34 -4.64 2.52
CA GLY A 89 -20.00 -3.65 3.40
C GLY A 89 -19.10 -2.46 3.75
N LEU A 90 -18.03 -2.24 3.01
CA LEU A 90 -17.05 -1.17 3.20
C LEU A 90 -17.14 -0.14 2.06
N ALA A 91 -18.36 0.27 1.71
CA ALA A 91 -18.56 1.27 0.68
C ALA A 91 -17.93 2.61 1.10
N LEU A 92 -16.99 3.09 0.29
CA LEU A 92 -16.21 4.31 0.50
C LEU A 92 -16.05 4.99 -0.86
N THR A 93 -15.95 6.31 -0.87
CA THR A 93 -15.50 7.06 -2.04
C THR A 93 -13.98 6.98 -2.17
N GLU A 94 -13.44 7.26 -3.36
CA GLU A 94 -11.99 7.34 -3.59
C GLU A 94 -11.30 8.29 -2.59
N ASN A 95 -11.89 9.47 -2.34
CA ASN A 95 -11.33 10.45 -1.42
C ASN A 95 -11.28 9.93 0.02
N GLU A 96 -12.36 9.30 0.50
CA GLU A 96 -12.36 8.69 1.84
C GLU A 96 -11.33 7.58 1.94
N PHE A 97 -11.21 6.75 0.90
CA PHE A 97 -10.23 5.70 0.86
C PHE A 97 -8.78 6.22 0.92
N VAL A 98 -8.46 7.27 0.15
CA VAL A 98 -7.14 7.89 0.11
C VAL A 98 -6.77 8.57 1.44
N GLU A 99 -7.75 9.07 2.19
CA GLU A 99 -7.51 9.68 3.51
C GLU A 99 -7.39 8.64 4.63
N LEU A 100 -8.01 7.46 4.48
CA LEU A 100 -8.02 6.39 5.48
C LEU A 100 -6.89 5.35 5.29
N GLY A 101 -6.31 5.28 4.09
CA GLY A 101 -5.17 4.42 3.74
C GLY A 101 -3.81 5.11 3.83
#